data_AF-A0A5E7U773-F1
#
_entry.id   AF-A0A5E7U773-F1
#
_cell.length_a   1.000
_cell.length_b   1.000
_cell.length_c   1.000
_cell.angle_alpha   90.00
_cell.angle_beta   90.00
_cell.angle_gamma   90.00
#
_symmetry.space_group_name_H-M   'P 1'
#
loop_
_entity.id
_entity.type
_entity.pdbx_description
1 polymer ?
#
loop_
_entity_poly.entity_id
_entity_poly.type
_entity_poly.pdbx_seq_one_letter_code
_entity_poly.pdbx_strand_id
1 'polypeptide(L)'
;MVQRYRNKLSGPLLDRIDLHLTVAREATALNPAIKPGEDSASAAALVAEARERQQKRQGCANAFLDLPGLKKHCKLSTADEKWLESACERLTLSLRSAHRLLKVARTLADLEQVDAIKREHLAEALQYRPATP
;
A
#
# COMPACT_ATOMS: atom_id res chain seq x y z
N MET A 1 6.95 -15.74 -19.88
CA MET A 1 5.57 -16.25 -20.08
C MET A 1 4.50 -15.38 -19.41
N VAL A 2 4.80 -14.66 -18.30
CA VAL A 2 3.85 -13.75 -17.60
C VAL A 2 3.51 -12.47 -18.39
N GLN A 3 4.46 -11.91 -19.15
CA GLN A 3 4.26 -10.67 -19.93
C GLN A 3 3.10 -10.73 -20.93
N ARG A 4 2.89 -11.88 -21.61
CA ARG A 4 1.87 -12.05 -22.66
C ARG A 4 0.43 -12.00 -22.14
N TYR A 5 0.22 -12.26 -20.85
CA TYR A 5 -1.10 -12.17 -20.22
C TYR A 5 -1.42 -10.75 -19.70
N ARG A 6 -0.41 -9.96 -19.31
CA ARG A 6 -0.60 -8.59 -18.84
C ARG A 6 -1.12 -7.66 -19.93
N ASN A 7 -0.73 -7.88 -21.19
CA ASN A 7 -1.18 -7.07 -22.33
C ASN A 7 -2.67 -7.28 -22.72
N LYS A 8 -3.37 -8.25 -22.11
CA LYS A 8 -4.81 -8.48 -22.32
C LYS A 8 -5.68 -7.83 -21.26
N LEU A 9 -5.10 -7.33 -20.17
CA LEU A 9 -5.83 -6.56 -19.16
C LEU A 9 -5.80 -5.08 -19.56
N SER A 10 -6.96 -4.48 -19.74
CA SER A 10 -7.06 -3.05 -20.07
C SER A 10 -6.55 -2.20 -18.90
N GLY A 11 -5.90 -1.08 -19.21
CA GLY A 11 -5.45 -0.09 -18.21
C GLY A 11 -6.54 0.28 -17.18
N PRO A 12 -7.80 0.52 -17.56
CA PRO A 12 -8.90 0.80 -16.62
C PRO A 12 -9.20 -0.32 -15.62
N LEU A 13 -8.90 -1.58 -15.96
CA LEU A 13 -9.08 -2.72 -15.07
C LEU A 13 -7.93 -2.81 -14.06
N LEU A 14 -6.68 -2.60 -14.51
CA LEU A 14 -5.51 -2.55 -13.64
C LEU A 14 -5.60 -1.38 -12.64
N ASP A 15 -6.18 -0.26 -13.05
CA ASP A 15 -6.41 0.90 -12.20
C ASP A 15 -7.43 0.63 -11.07
N ARG A 16 -8.16 -0.50 -11.15
CA ARG A 16 -9.10 -0.98 -10.12
C ARG A 16 -8.49 -1.93 -9.09
N ILE A 17 -7.26 -2.41 -9.29
CA ILE A 17 -6.51 -3.21 -8.32
C ILE A 17 -5.69 -2.28 -7.42
N ASP A 18 -5.78 -2.45 -6.10
CA ASP A 18 -5.18 -1.52 -5.14
C ASP A 18 -3.68 -1.78 -4.92
N LEU A 19 -3.27 -3.05 -4.85
CA LEU A 19 -1.90 -3.49 -4.61
C LEU A 19 -1.52 -4.59 -5.60
N HIS A 20 -0.28 -4.53 -6.12
CA HIS A 20 0.31 -5.61 -6.91
C HIS A 20 1.61 -6.04 -6.25
N LEU A 21 1.65 -7.31 -5.82
CA LEU A 21 2.81 -7.91 -5.18
C LEU A 21 3.20 -9.17 -5.96
N THR A 22 4.48 -9.28 -6.31
CA THR A 22 5.02 -10.52 -6.85
C THR A 22 5.57 -11.33 -5.69
N VAL A 23 4.93 -12.46 -5.39
CA VAL A 23 5.41 -13.40 -4.38
C VAL A 23 6.25 -14.46 -5.09
N ALA A 24 7.49 -14.64 -4.64
CA ALA A 24 8.32 -15.73 -5.13
C ALA A 24 7.67 -17.07 -4.78
N ARG A 25 7.72 -18.05 -5.69
CA ARG A 25 7.33 -19.41 -5.34
C ARG A 25 8.28 -19.95 -4.28
N GLU A 26 7.72 -20.52 -3.22
CA GLU A 26 8.50 -21.28 -2.26
C GLU A 26 9.19 -22.47 -2.93
N ALA A 27 10.38 -22.83 -2.45
CA ALA A 27 11.12 -23.97 -2.97
C ALA A 27 10.31 -25.26 -2.75
N THR A 28 10.27 -26.14 -3.74
CA THR A 28 9.62 -27.47 -3.68
C THR A 28 10.32 -28.47 -2.75
N ALA A 29 11.11 -27.98 -1.79
CA ALA A 29 11.76 -28.81 -0.80
C ALA A 29 10.68 -29.42 0.10
N LEU A 30 10.68 -30.74 0.24
CA LEU A 30 9.75 -31.48 1.09
C LEU A 30 9.99 -31.27 2.59
N ASN A 31 11.16 -30.70 2.94
CA ASN A 31 11.53 -30.43 4.33
C ASN A 31 12.32 -29.11 4.41
N PRO A 32 11.66 -27.95 4.24
CA PRO A 32 12.33 -26.67 4.28
C PRO A 32 12.82 -26.39 5.72
N ALA A 33 14.02 -25.82 5.84
CA ALA A 33 14.44 -25.25 7.11
C ALA A 33 13.49 -24.11 7.48
N ILE A 34 12.79 -24.24 8.61
CA ILE A 34 11.97 -23.16 9.17
C ILE A 34 12.93 -22.04 9.54
N LYS A 35 13.00 -20.99 8.72
CA LYS A 35 13.63 -19.75 9.14
C LYS A 35 12.75 -19.13 10.23
N PRO A 36 13.30 -18.70 11.37
CA PRO A 36 12.53 -17.88 12.30
C PRO A 36 12.15 -16.59 11.57
N GLY A 37 10.88 -16.50 11.20
CA GLY A 37 10.22 -15.29 10.72
C GLY A 37 9.08 -14.96 11.66
N GLU A 38 8.45 -13.80 11.45
CA GLU A 38 7.19 -13.49 12.14
C GLU A 38 6.17 -14.58 11.80
N ASP A 39 5.64 -15.23 12.84
CA ASP A 39 4.56 -16.17 12.67
C ASP A 39 3.23 -15.42 12.41
N SER A 40 2.26 -16.14 11.86
CA SER A 40 0.96 -15.55 11.53
C SER A 40 0.26 -14.96 12.76
N ALA A 41 0.55 -15.45 13.97
CA ALA A 41 0.02 -14.93 15.21
C ALA A 41 0.57 -13.53 15.52
N SER A 42 1.88 -13.34 15.39
CA SER A 42 2.55 -12.04 15.56
C SER A 42 2.06 -11.03 14.54
N ALA A 43 1.97 -11.44 13.27
CA ALA A 43 1.43 -10.59 12.20
C ALA A 43 -0.04 -10.22 12.45
N ALA A 44 -0.87 -11.14 12.93
CA ALA A 44 -2.27 -10.87 13.25
C ALA A 44 -2.42 -9.85 14.38
N ALA A 45 -1.56 -9.91 15.40
CA ALA A 45 -1.55 -8.94 16.50
C ALA A 45 -1.24 -7.52 15.99
N LEU A 46 -0.18 -7.36 15.19
CA LEU A 46 0.18 -6.07 14.58
C LEU A 46 -0.95 -5.50 13.72
N VAL A 47 -1.59 -6.35 12.91
CA VAL A 47 -2.74 -5.94 12.09
C VAL A 47 -3.92 -5.50 12.95
N ALA A 48 -4.20 -6.20 14.06
CA ALA A 48 -5.28 -5.85 14.97
C ALA A 48 -5.06 -4.48 15.62
N GLU A 49 -3.84 -4.19 16.08
CA GLU A 49 -3.47 -2.88 16.65
C GLU A 49 -3.64 -1.75 15.63
N ALA A 50 -3.14 -1.94 14.40
CA ALA A 50 -3.31 -0.96 13.33
C ALA A 50 -4.80 -0.72 13.00
N ARG A 51 -5.63 -1.78 13.02
CA ARG A 51 -7.09 -1.67 12.81
C ARG A 51 -7.78 -0.93 13.95
N GLU A 52 -7.37 -1.16 15.20
CA GLU A 52 -7.91 -0.44 16.35
C GLU A 52 -7.61 1.06 16.25
N ARG A 53 -6.39 1.44 15.85
CA ARG A 53 -6.02 2.84 15.59
C ARG A 53 -6.91 3.48 14.53
N GLN A 54 -7.17 2.78 13.44
CA GLN A 54 -8.07 3.25 12.38
C GLN A 54 -9.49 3.44 12.92
N GLN A 55 -10.01 2.47 13.67
CA GLN A 55 -11.33 2.54 14.27
C GLN A 55 -11.46 3.73 15.23
N LYS A 56 -10.49 3.95 16.11
CA LYS A 56 -10.46 5.08 17.04
C LYS A 56 -10.36 6.43 16.32
N ARG A 57 -9.54 6.51 15.26
CA ARG A 57 -9.29 7.77 14.54
C ARG A 57 -10.47 8.21 13.66
N GLN A 58 -11.11 7.28 12.97
CA GLN A 58 -12.05 7.62 11.89
C GLN A 58 -13.26 6.68 11.79
N GLY A 59 -13.38 5.68 12.67
CA GLY A 59 -14.55 4.79 12.72
C GLY A 59 -14.59 3.70 11.64
N CYS A 60 -13.58 3.62 10.77
CA CYS A 60 -13.51 2.62 9.70
C CYS A 60 -12.06 2.38 9.27
N ALA A 61 -11.84 1.32 8.49
CA ALA A 61 -10.52 1.01 7.95
C ALA A 61 -10.06 2.04 6.90
N ASN A 62 -8.75 2.23 6.76
CA ASN A 62 -8.17 3.18 5.79
C ASN A 62 -8.64 2.93 4.35
N ALA A 63 -8.89 1.66 3.99
CA ALA A 63 -9.42 1.27 2.68
C ALA A 63 -10.76 1.95 2.34
N PHE A 64 -11.59 2.23 3.35
CA PHE A 64 -12.94 2.79 3.20
C PHE A 64 -12.99 4.31 3.31
N LEU A 65 -11.86 5.00 3.49
CA LEU A 65 -11.83 6.46 3.52
C LEU A 65 -12.37 7.04 2.20
N ASP A 66 -13.26 8.02 2.33
CA ASP A 66 -13.72 8.87 1.25
C ASP A 66 -12.75 10.06 1.06
N LEU A 67 -13.06 10.98 0.15
CA LEU A 67 -12.20 12.13 -0.13
C LEU A 67 -12.02 13.06 1.09
N PRO A 68 -13.09 13.44 1.82
CA PRO A 68 -12.94 14.16 3.09
C PRO A 68 -12.05 13.44 4.10
N GLY A 69 -12.25 12.13 4.28
CA GLY A 69 -11.46 11.29 5.19
C GLY A 69 -9.99 11.24 4.80
N LEU A 70 -9.68 11.10 3.51
CA LEU A 70 -8.31 11.17 2.98
C LEU A 70 -7.64 12.51 3.31
N LYS A 71 -8.30 13.63 3.01
CA LYS A 71 -7.76 14.97 3.32
C LYS A 71 -7.52 15.20 4.81
N LYS A 72 -8.35 14.59 5.66
CA LYS A 72 -8.25 14.73 7.12
C LYS A 72 -7.15 13.85 7.71
N HIS A 73 -7.06 12.58 7.30
CA HIS A 73 -6.26 11.56 7.97
C HIS A 73 -4.94 11.21 7.24
N CYS A 74 -4.80 11.59 5.97
CA CYS A 74 -3.60 11.36 5.16
C CYS A 74 -2.88 12.68 4.82
N LYS A 75 -2.85 13.65 5.75
CA LYS A 75 -2.09 14.89 5.57
C LYS A 75 -0.60 14.59 5.45
N LEU A 76 0.05 15.25 4.51
CA LEU A 76 1.48 15.15 4.25
C LEU A 76 2.17 16.47 4.58
N SER A 77 3.49 16.44 4.73
CA SER A 77 4.27 17.68 4.72
C SER A 77 4.28 18.29 3.31
N THR A 78 4.42 19.60 3.18
CA THR A 78 4.50 20.26 1.85
C THR A 78 5.63 19.69 0.98
N ALA A 79 6.73 19.25 1.61
CA ALA A 79 7.83 18.61 0.89
C ALA A 79 7.45 17.23 0.33
N ASP A 80 6.64 16.47 1.08
CA ASP A 80 6.15 15.15 0.67
C ASP A 80 5.02 15.23 -0.36
N GLU A 81 4.16 16.25 -0.28
CA GLU A 81 3.14 16.52 -1.29
C GLU A 81 3.78 16.75 -2.65
N LYS A 82 4.73 17.69 -2.76
CA LYS A 82 5.44 18.01 -4.01
C LYS A 82 6.19 16.80 -4.58
N TRP A 83 6.80 16.01 -3.70
CA TRP A 83 7.50 14.82 -4.14
C TRP A 83 6.54 13.74 -4.66
N LEU A 84 5.42 13.52 -3.96
CA LEU A 84 4.42 12.56 -4.39
C LEU A 84 3.79 12.99 -5.70
N GLU A 85 3.47 14.27 -5.89
CA GLU A 85 3.00 14.84 -7.16
C GLU A 85 3.99 14.53 -8.29
N SER A 86 5.28 14.84 -8.10
CA SER A 86 6.33 14.56 -9.07
C SER A 86 6.46 13.05 -9.39
N ALA A 87 6.33 12.20 -8.37
CA ALA A 87 6.36 10.75 -8.55
C ALA A 87 5.14 10.23 -9.32
N CYS A 88 3.95 10.76 -9.01
CA CYS A 88 2.71 10.43 -9.71
C CYS A 88 2.75 10.84 -11.18
N GLU A 89 3.27 12.03 -11.50
CA GLU A 89 3.46 12.48 -12.89
C GLU A 89 4.43 11.57 -13.65
N ARG A 90 5.62 11.31 -13.08
CA ARG A 90 6.64 10.46 -13.72
C ARG A 90 6.15 9.03 -13.97
N LEU A 91 5.31 8.51 -13.08
CA LEU A 91 4.74 7.16 -13.18
C LEU A 91 3.39 7.14 -13.90
N THR A 92 2.91 8.28 -14.40
CA THR A 92 1.61 8.45 -15.09
C THR A 92 0.42 7.90 -14.27
N LEU A 93 0.47 8.08 -12.94
CA LEU A 93 -0.56 7.60 -12.04
C LEU A 93 -1.80 8.49 -12.12
N SER A 94 -2.97 7.86 -12.24
CA SER A 94 -4.24 8.57 -12.12
C SER A 94 -4.44 9.13 -10.72
N LEU A 95 -5.26 10.18 -10.58
CA LEU A 95 -5.63 10.73 -9.27
C LEU A 95 -6.26 9.67 -8.34
N ARG A 96 -7.07 8.77 -8.93
CA ARG A 96 -7.61 7.61 -8.21
C ARG A 96 -6.50 6.72 -7.67
N SER A 97 -5.46 6.50 -8.47
CA SER A 97 -4.32 5.69 -8.07
C SER A 97 -3.48 6.35 -6.98
N ALA A 98 -3.33 7.67 -7.00
CA ALA A 98 -2.73 8.46 -5.92
C ALA A 98 -3.54 8.39 -4.61
N HIS A 99 -4.87 8.51 -4.67
CA HIS A 99 -5.71 8.36 -3.48
C HIS A 99 -5.58 6.98 -2.83
N ARG A 100 -5.53 5.91 -3.62
CA ARG A 100 -5.30 4.55 -3.11
C ARG A 100 -3.93 4.41 -2.47
N LEU A 101 -2.92 5.03 -3.08
CA LEU A 101 -1.58 5.07 -2.51
C LEU A 101 -1.56 5.72 -1.13
N LEU A 102 -2.26 6.83 -0.94
CA LEU A 102 -2.39 7.49 0.36
C LEU A 102 -3.05 6.59 1.42
N LYS A 103 -4.03 5.75 1.03
CA LYS A 103 -4.64 4.77 1.96
C LYS A 103 -3.64 3.70 2.39
N VAL A 104 -2.81 3.24 1.47
CA VAL A 104 -1.75 2.26 1.74
C VAL A 104 -0.69 2.88 2.64
N ALA A 105 -0.18 4.06 2.30
CA ALA A 105 0.81 4.77 3.12
C ALA A 105 0.31 5.09 4.54
N ARG A 106 -0.98 5.43 4.70
CA ARG A 106 -1.61 5.58 6.01
C ARG A 106 -1.62 4.27 6.80
N THR A 107 -1.84 3.15 6.13
CA THR A 107 -1.85 1.83 6.76
C THR A 107 -0.44 1.41 7.19
N LEU A 108 0.58 1.70 6.40
CA LEU A 108 1.98 1.51 6.78
C LEU A 108 2.34 2.34 8.02
N ALA A 109 1.97 3.63 8.04
CA ALA A 109 2.15 4.47 9.22
C ALA A 109 1.43 3.90 10.47
N ASP A 110 0.24 3.33 10.30
CA ASP A 110 -0.49 2.71 11.42
C ASP A 110 0.16 1.41 11.90
N LEU A 111 0.75 0.61 11.01
CA LEU A 111 1.51 -0.60 11.35
C LEU A 111 2.79 -0.25 12.13
N GLU A 112 3.46 0.84 11.77
CA GLU A 112 4.61 1.39 12.50
C GLU A 112 4.23 2.16 13.78
N GLN A 113 2.94 2.24 14.11
CA GLN A 113 2.44 2.97 15.28
C GLN A 113 2.77 4.47 15.27
N VAL A 114 2.95 5.06 14.09
CA VAL A 114 3.23 6.50 13.93
C VAL A 114 2.01 7.29 13.45
N ASP A 115 1.92 8.54 13.90
CA ASP A 115 0.76 9.37 13.60
C ASP A 115 0.84 10.02 12.23
N ALA A 116 2.02 10.46 11.80
CA ALA A 116 2.24 11.12 10.52
C ALA A 116 2.66 10.12 9.44
N ILE A 117 2.16 10.32 8.22
CA ILE A 117 2.69 9.63 7.04
C ILE A 117 4.03 10.29 6.71
N LYS A 118 5.09 9.48 6.63
CA LYS A 118 6.43 9.91 6.23
C LYS A 118 6.75 9.50 4.80
N ARG A 119 7.84 10.05 4.26
CA ARG A 119 8.36 9.72 2.93
C ARG A 119 8.55 8.22 2.70
N GLU A 120 9.03 7.49 3.70
CA GLU A 120 9.28 6.05 3.63
C GLU A 120 8.00 5.25 3.33
N HIS A 121 6.89 5.55 4.02
CA HIS A 121 5.60 4.92 3.75
C HIS A 121 5.08 5.22 2.33
N LEU A 122 5.29 6.45 1.83
CA LEU A 122 4.90 6.81 0.46
C LEU A 122 5.73 6.05 -0.57
N ALA A 123 7.04 5.97 -0.35
CA ALA A 123 7.96 5.26 -1.22
C ALA A 123 7.68 3.75 -1.25
N GLU A 124 7.35 3.15 -0.11
CA GLU A 124 6.95 1.75 -0.03
C GLU A 124 5.58 1.52 -0.69
N ALA A 125 4.59 2.37 -0.43
CA ALA A 125 3.29 2.27 -1.09
C ALA A 125 3.39 2.41 -2.62
N LEU A 126 4.34 3.21 -3.13
CA LEU A 126 4.66 3.30 -4.56
C LEU A 126 5.21 1.98 -5.10
N GLN A 127 6.05 1.25 -4.35
CA GLN A 127 6.62 -0.03 -4.78
C GLN A 127 5.56 -1.12 -4.97
N TYR A 128 4.44 -1.02 -4.25
CA TYR A 128 3.29 -1.91 -4.42
C TYR A 128 2.43 -1.57 -5.63
N ARG A 129 2.77 -0.51 -6.38
CA ARG A 129 2.17 -0.23 -7.68
C ARG A 129 3.03 -0.84 -8.78
N PRO A 130 2.41 -1.54 -9.74
CA PRO A 130 3.13 -1.99 -10.90
C PRO A 130 3.51 -0.75 -11.71
N ALA A 131 4.79 -0.60 -12.04
CA ALA A 131 5.14 0.20 -13.20
C ALA A 131 4.41 -0.43 -14.40
N THR A 132 3.46 0.27 -14.98
CA THR A 132 2.99 -0.05 -16.31
C THR A 132 4.20 0.12 -17.24
N PRO A 133 4.64 -0.91 -17.97
CA PRO A 133 5.63 -0.73 -19.02
C PRO A 133 5.04 0.05 -20.19
#